data_AF-F9UJJ7-F1
#
_entry.id   AF-F9UJJ7-F1
#
_cell.length_a   1.000
_cell.length_b   1.000
_cell.length_c   1.000
_cell.angle_alpha   90.00
_cell.angle_beta   90.00
_cell.angle_gamma   90.00
#
_symmetry.space_group_name_H-M   'P 1'
#
loop_
_entity.id
_entity.type
_entity.pdbx_description
1 polymer ?
#
loop_
_entity_poly.entity_id
_entity_poly.type
_entity_poly.pdbx_seq_one_letter_code
_entity_poly.pdbx_strand_id
1 'polypeptide(L)'
;MFYKRNSNAFWSGIVHALFFGAYSLSVNLTGDFLVTTLCFIPSFAFMWWAWKFGRNIKTINISLYTFIFFTVLFIGCFIFFWYITPLINAGWAKIVNSHTAHYGENFKFYWAARILDTYINAISVVSCLMMILGFKQAWISWISKNIAAILLFSGIGFINVSVILINVFYSVISIWIFYKSLKLPKPLRIAFIGPGATGKTTILNLIKAELEKNNIKYKLYDEHSYLNPELKLTFNDYMKDMKKNAYHFQKIIFKDRKKAQYDAQVLTMNELNNDEKISQLIIFDRYTIDDFLYSDLHIKLGNFNKWQTFKWKLIQVLTWIRLMGLEKLDYVFIINANYQLIQKFRQKRSEENESIRSGEVAIENEIFFQEVSKEYAKEQNTYKKALKKFSKNYLEIWNEENKQEQKAKEIIQILNNILKTKEKKTCKLTETKL
;
A
#
# COMPACT_ATOMS: atom_id res chain seq x y z
N MET A 1 -22.34 1.97 -4.98
CA MET A 1 -21.63 2.23 -6.26
C MET A 1 -20.17 2.61 -6.05
N PHE A 2 -19.83 3.55 -5.16
CA PHE A 2 -18.43 3.91 -4.85
C PHE A 2 -17.52 2.72 -4.48
N TYR A 3 -18.03 1.78 -3.69
CA TYR A 3 -17.31 0.53 -3.38
C TYR A 3 -16.92 -0.27 -4.63
N LYS A 4 -17.84 -0.38 -5.60
CA LYS A 4 -17.62 -1.08 -6.87
C LYS A 4 -16.84 -0.25 -7.90
N ARG A 5 -16.35 0.95 -7.53
CA ARG A 5 -15.58 1.86 -8.41
C ARG A 5 -16.27 2.15 -9.75
N ASN A 6 -17.59 2.23 -9.75
CA ASN A 6 -18.36 2.57 -10.94
C ASN A 6 -18.32 4.10 -11.16
N SER A 7 -18.03 4.55 -12.38
CA SER A 7 -18.01 5.98 -12.76
C SER A 7 -19.36 6.68 -12.51
N ASN A 8 -20.47 5.96 -12.65
CA ASN A 8 -21.82 6.47 -12.38
C ASN A 8 -22.03 6.81 -10.88
N ALA A 9 -21.15 6.34 -9.99
CA ALA A 9 -21.17 6.70 -8.58
C ALA A 9 -20.97 8.21 -8.38
N PHE A 10 -20.11 8.86 -9.18
CA PHE A 10 -19.84 10.29 -9.04
C PHE A 10 -21.06 11.12 -9.44
N TRP A 11 -21.68 10.81 -10.59
CA TRP A 11 -22.91 11.47 -11.02
C TRP A 11 -24.04 11.29 -10.00
N SER A 12 -24.28 10.04 -9.57
CA SER A 12 -25.29 9.74 -8.54
C SER A 12 -24.98 10.44 -7.22
N GLY A 13 -23.70 10.58 -6.88
CA GLY A 13 -23.22 11.30 -5.70
C GLY A 13 -23.51 12.80 -5.76
N ILE A 14 -23.34 13.45 -6.92
CA ILE A 14 -23.69 14.86 -7.12
C ILE A 14 -25.19 15.07 -6.92
N VAL A 15 -26.01 14.26 -7.61
CA VAL A 15 -27.47 14.34 -7.51
C VAL A 15 -27.93 14.12 -6.07
N HIS A 16 -27.39 13.10 -5.39
CA HIS A 16 -27.67 12.85 -3.98
C HIS A 16 -27.23 14.01 -3.07
N ALA A 17 -26.04 14.59 -3.28
CA ALA A 17 -25.56 15.71 -2.49
C ALA A 17 -26.41 16.98 -2.66
N LEU A 18 -26.96 17.22 -3.87
CA LEU A 18 -27.89 18.33 -4.11
C LEU A 18 -29.20 18.13 -3.35
N PHE A 19 -29.85 16.97 -3.49
CA PHE A 19 -31.11 16.69 -2.80
C PHE A 19 -30.94 16.64 -1.29
N PHE A 20 -29.88 15.99 -0.78
CA PHE A 20 -29.61 15.93 0.64
C PHE A 20 -29.20 17.28 1.22
N GLY A 21 -28.48 18.12 0.46
CA GLY A 21 -28.16 19.49 0.85
C GLY A 21 -29.41 20.35 1.01
N ALA A 22 -30.30 20.32 0.01
CA ALA A 22 -31.59 21.02 0.07
C ALA A 22 -32.45 20.53 1.25
N TYR A 23 -32.51 19.21 1.44
CA TYR A 23 -33.19 18.62 2.59
C TYR A 23 -32.58 19.09 3.93
N SER A 24 -31.26 19.05 4.07
CA SER A 24 -30.55 19.47 5.28
C SER A 24 -30.85 20.93 5.62
N LEU A 25 -30.87 21.81 4.61
CA LEU A 25 -31.24 23.21 4.78
C LEU A 25 -32.69 23.38 5.26
N SER A 26 -33.62 22.57 4.74
CA SER A 26 -35.04 22.58 5.14
C SER A 26 -35.29 22.15 6.58
N VAL A 27 -34.37 21.38 7.18
CA VAL A 27 -34.44 20.93 8.58
C VAL A 27 -33.41 21.62 9.49
N ASN A 28 -32.88 22.77 9.06
CA ASN A 28 -31.89 23.58 9.79
C ASN A 28 -30.56 22.87 10.11
N LEU A 29 -30.16 21.87 9.32
CA LEU A 29 -28.85 21.22 9.35
C LEU A 29 -27.88 21.94 8.41
N THR A 30 -27.55 23.21 8.73
CA THR A 30 -26.71 24.03 7.83
C THR A 30 -25.28 23.50 7.68
N GLY A 31 -24.73 22.82 8.70
CA GLY A 31 -23.43 22.16 8.63
C GLY A 31 -23.38 21.09 7.52
N ASP A 32 -24.36 20.18 7.52
CA ASP A 32 -24.49 19.15 6.48
C ASP A 32 -24.68 19.76 5.09
N PHE A 33 -25.47 20.84 4.97
CA PHE A 33 -25.65 21.58 3.72
C PHE A 33 -24.33 22.15 3.17
N LEU A 34 -23.46 22.68 4.03
CA LEU A 34 -22.15 23.20 3.62
C LEU A 34 -21.24 22.07 3.17
N VAL A 35 -21.19 20.97 3.93
CA VAL A 35 -20.39 19.80 3.57
C VAL A 35 -20.82 19.26 2.20
N THR A 36 -22.12 19.13 1.94
CA THR A 36 -22.62 18.60 0.68
C THR A 36 -22.32 19.54 -0.49
N THR A 37 -22.56 20.84 -0.29
CA THR A 37 -22.51 21.82 -1.38
C THR A 37 -21.09 22.27 -1.69
N LEU A 38 -20.28 22.55 -0.67
CA LEU A 38 -18.93 23.11 -0.83
C LEU A 38 -17.86 22.03 -0.89
N CYS A 39 -18.11 20.84 -0.34
CA CYS A 39 -17.12 19.76 -0.36
C CYS A 39 -17.52 18.62 -1.29
N PHE A 40 -18.70 18.03 -1.13
CA PHE A 40 -19.05 16.80 -1.86
C PHE A 40 -19.28 17.05 -3.34
N ILE A 41 -20.07 18.06 -3.71
CA ILE A 41 -20.37 18.36 -5.13
C ILE A 41 -19.08 18.68 -5.91
N PRO A 42 -18.20 19.61 -5.49
CA PRO A 42 -16.96 19.89 -6.22
C PRO A 42 -16.05 18.66 -6.30
N SER A 43 -15.95 17.89 -5.20
CA SER A 43 -15.13 16.68 -5.16
C SER A 43 -15.64 15.60 -6.13
N PHE A 44 -16.93 15.35 -6.17
CA PHE A 44 -17.52 14.38 -7.10
C PHE A 44 -17.43 14.85 -8.55
N ALA A 45 -17.67 16.14 -8.81
CA ALA A 45 -17.54 16.72 -10.14
C ALA A 45 -16.10 16.64 -10.67
N PHE A 46 -15.12 17.00 -9.85
CA PHE A 46 -13.71 16.89 -10.20
C PHE A 46 -13.30 15.44 -10.49
N MET A 47 -13.71 14.49 -9.65
CA MET A 47 -13.36 13.08 -9.85
C MET A 47 -14.08 12.44 -11.04
N TRP A 48 -15.33 12.84 -11.30
CA TRP A 48 -16.05 12.43 -12.52
C TRP A 48 -15.36 12.93 -13.78
N TRP A 49 -14.94 14.20 -13.78
CA TRP A 49 -14.14 14.78 -14.86
C TRP A 49 -12.83 14.01 -15.03
N ALA A 50 -12.05 13.82 -13.95
CA ALA A 50 -10.79 13.06 -14.00
C ALA A 50 -11.00 11.63 -14.57
N TRP A 51 -12.09 10.97 -14.20
CA TRP A 51 -12.44 9.65 -14.71
C TRP A 51 -12.69 9.64 -16.22
N LYS A 52 -13.40 10.65 -16.76
CA LYS A 52 -13.63 10.79 -18.20
C LYS A 52 -12.33 10.94 -19.00
N PHE A 53 -11.29 11.50 -18.39
CA PHE A 53 -9.94 11.61 -18.98
C PHE A 53 -9.04 10.40 -18.69
N GLY A 54 -9.63 9.22 -18.45
CA GLY A 54 -8.91 7.95 -18.32
C GLY A 54 -8.19 7.75 -16.98
N ARG A 55 -8.41 8.63 -15.97
CA ARG A 55 -7.85 8.43 -14.63
C ARG A 55 -8.75 7.51 -13.83
N ASN A 56 -8.45 6.22 -13.88
CA ASN A 56 -9.11 5.22 -13.04
C ASN A 56 -8.63 5.31 -11.59
N ILE A 57 -9.57 5.40 -10.65
CA ILE A 57 -9.25 5.47 -9.22
C ILE A 57 -8.98 4.06 -8.71
N LYS A 58 -7.73 3.83 -8.34
CA LYS A 58 -7.26 2.58 -7.75
C LYS A 58 -7.63 2.55 -6.27
N THR A 59 -7.86 1.35 -5.74
CA THR A 59 -8.08 1.20 -4.30
C THR A 59 -6.74 1.18 -3.57
N ILE A 60 -6.63 1.94 -2.48
CA ILE A 60 -5.36 2.21 -1.77
C ILE A 60 -5.54 1.88 -0.29
N ASN A 61 -4.47 1.41 0.36
CA ASN A 61 -4.42 1.31 1.83
C ASN A 61 -3.78 2.58 2.40
N ILE A 62 -4.29 3.02 3.54
CA ILE A 62 -3.68 4.12 4.27
C ILE A 62 -2.26 3.73 4.71
N SER A 63 -1.28 4.51 4.28
CA SER A 63 0.08 4.53 4.81
C SER A 63 0.17 5.49 5.99
N LEU A 64 1.27 5.44 6.76
CA LEU A 64 1.50 6.39 7.85
C LEU A 64 1.44 7.86 7.36
N TYR A 65 2.04 8.18 6.21
CA TYR A 65 2.04 9.53 5.65
C TYR A 65 0.64 10.02 5.30
N THR A 66 -0.15 9.18 4.63
CA THR A 66 -1.54 9.50 4.30
C THR A 66 -2.41 9.59 5.55
N PHE A 67 -2.11 8.78 6.58
CA PHE A 67 -2.80 8.88 7.87
C PHE A 67 -2.54 10.21 8.56
N ILE A 68 -1.28 10.65 8.63
CA ILE A 68 -0.90 11.96 9.18
C ILE A 68 -1.58 13.07 8.38
N PHE A 69 -1.54 13.00 7.04
CA PHE A 69 -2.20 13.97 6.16
C PHE A 69 -3.71 14.08 6.46
N PHE A 70 -4.44 12.95 6.50
CA PHE A 70 -5.87 12.98 6.80
C PHE A 70 -6.19 13.41 8.24
N THR A 71 -5.28 13.15 9.19
CA THR A 71 -5.41 13.63 10.57
C THR A 71 -5.27 15.16 10.66
N VAL A 72 -4.26 15.73 9.99
CA VAL A 72 -4.09 17.19 9.92
C VAL A 72 -5.28 17.83 9.21
N LEU A 73 -5.75 17.22 8.11
CA LEU A 73 -6.94 17.68 7.40
C LEU A 73 -8.19 17.64 8.29
N PHE A 74 -8.39 16.56 9.06
CA PHE A 74 -9.47 16.45 10.03
C PHE A 74 -9.45 17.58 11.05
N ILE A 75 -8.28 17.86 11.66
CA ILE A 75 -8.12 18.95 12.64
C ILE A 75 -8.44 20.30 12.00
N GLY A 76 -7.94 20.56 10.79
CA GLY A 76 -8.22 21.80 10.06
C GLY A 76 -9.72 21.96 9.77
N CYS A 77 -10.38 20.92 9.26
CA CYS A 77 -11.83 20.92 9.03
C CYS A 77 -12.62 21.08 10.33
N PHE A 78 -12.18 20.45 11.42
CA PHE A 78 -12.82 20.56 12.73
C PHE A 78 -12.80 22.00 13.23
N ILE A 79 -11.63 22.66 13.20
CA ILE A 79 -11.50 24.08 13.56
C ILE A 79 -12.38 24.94 12.66
N PHE A 80 -12.37 24.69 11.34
CA PHE A 80 -13.19 25.44 10.39
C PHE A 80 -14.69 25.34 10.72
N PHE A 81 -15.24 24.13 10.84
CA PHE A 81 -16.67 23.94 11.13
C PHE A 81 -17.05 24.42 12.53
N TRP A 82 -16.14 24.38 13.50
CA TRP A 82 -16.38 24.88 14.86
C TRP A 82 -16.78 26.36 14.88
N TYR A 83 -16.17 27.17 14.00
CA TYR A 83 -16.43 28.61 13.90
C TYR A 83 -17.48 28.95 12.84
N ILE A 84 -17.47 28.26 11.70
CA ILE A 84 -18.31 28.61 10.56
C ILE A 84 -19.77 28.16 10.75
N THR A 85 -20.01 26.98 11.31
CA THR A 85 -21.37 26.44 11.46
C THR A 85 -22.28 27.35 12.31
N PRO A 86 -21.84 27.90 13.47
CA PRO A 86 -22.66 28.86 14.21
C PRO A 86 -22.97 30.15 13.45
N LEU A 87 -21.99 30.69 12.72
CA LEU A 87 -22.16 31.93 11.94
C LEU A 87 -23.20 31.75 10.84
N ILE A 88 -23.15 30.62 10.14
CA ILE A 88 -24.07 30.33 9.03
C ILE A 88 -25.47 30.00 9.56
N ASN A 89 -25.58 29.28 10.67
CA ASN A 89 -26.88 29.09 11.33
C ASN A 89 -27.52 30.42 11.71
N ALA A 90 -26.76 31.35 12.30
CA ALA A 90 -27.28 32.67 12.65
C ALA A 90 -27.71 33.49 11.42
N GLY A 91 -26.95 33.40 10.32
CA GLY A 91 -27.32 34.02 9.04
C GLY A 91 -28.58 33.41 8.44
N TRP A 92 -28.67 32.08 8.41
CA TRP A 92 -29.82 31.36 7.86
C TRP A 92 -31.09 31.62 8.66
N ALA A 93 -31.02 31.57 9.99
CA ALA A 93 -32.16 31.87 10.87
C ALA A 93 -32.78 33.25 10.61
N LYS A 94 -31.96 34.26 10.25
CA LYS A 94 -32.44 35.58 9.82
C LYS A 94 -33.19 35.54 8.50
N ILE A 95 -32.74 34.70 7.55
CA ILE A 95 -33.36 34.57 6.22
C ILE A 95 -34.73 33.88 6.33
N VAL A 96 -34.83 32.80 7.11
CA VAL A 96 -36.09 32.05 7.30
C VAL A 96 -36.99 32.63 8.39
N ASN A 97 -36.62 33.77 8.98
CA ASN A 97 -37.36 34.44 10.04
C ASN A 97 -37.76 33.50 11.19
N SER A 98 -36.85 32.60 11.58
CA SER A 98 -37.09 31.64 12.66
C SER A 98 -36.68 32.25 14.00
N HIS A 99 -37.57 32.23 15.01
CA HIS A 99 -37.26 32.68 16.38
C HIS A 99 -36.13 31.88 17.05
N THR A 100 -35.78 30.70 16.54
CA THR A 100 -34.64 29.88 16.99
C THR A 100 -33.32 30.37 16.39
N ALA A 101 -32.93 31.61 16.70
CA ALA A 101 -31.77 32.27 16.12
C ALA A 101 -30.42 31.79 16.70
N HIS A 102 -30.44 31.12 17.86
CA HIS A 102 -29.23 30.55 18.46
C HIS A 102 -29.12 29.06 18.14
N TYR A 103 -28.02 28.70 17.47
CA TYR A 103 -27.62 27.31 17.29
C TYR A 103 -27.72 26.58 18.63
N GLY A 104 -28.55 25.54 18.69
CA GLY A 104 -28.64 24.66 19.84
C GLY A 104 -29.69 24.94 20.91
N GLU A 105 -30.63 25.83 20.66
CA GLU A 105 -31.88 25.90 21.45
C GLU A 105 -32.69 24.58 21.37
N ASN A 106 -32.53 23.80 20.29
CA ASN A 106 -33.13 22.47 20.14
C ASN A 106 -32.30 21.33 20.77
N PHE A 107 -31.12 21.64 21.33
CA PHE A 107 -30.23 20.64 21.94
C PHE A 107 -30.38 20.66 23.46
N LYS A 108 -30.62 19.49 24.08
CA LYS A 108 -30.59 19.36 25.55
C LYS A 108 -29.20 19.64 26.13
N PHE A 109 -28.15 19.38 25.35
CA PHE A 109 -26.74 19.57 25.75
C PHE A 109 -25.96 20.33 24.67
N TYR A 110 -25.96 21.66 24.74
CA TYR A 110 -25.35 22.55 23.74
C TYR A 110 -23.90 22.16 23.37
N TRP A 111 -23.01 22.01 24.36
CA TRP A 111 -21.59 21.73 24.09
C TRP A 111 -21.37 20.36 23.46
N ALA A 112 -22.08 19.34 23.95
CA ALA A 112 -22.00 17.99 23.38
C ALA A 112 -22.52 17.99 21.93
N ALA A 113 -23.63 18.67 21.66
CA ALA A 113 -24.17 18.82 20.32
C ALA A 113 -23.18 19.51 19.38
N ARG A 114 -22.59 20.62 19.82
CA ARG A 114 -21.62 21.39 19.05
C ARG A 114 -20.38 20.57 18.69
N ILE A 115 -19.83 19.83 19.65
CA ILE A 115 -18.66 18.96 19.43
C ILE A 115 -19.01 17.85 18.43
N LEU A 116 -20.14 17.19 18.61
CA LEU A 116 -20.56 16.09 17.74
C LEU A 116 -20.90 16.55 16.34
N ASP A 117 -21.62 17.66 16.17
CA ASP A 117 -21.92 18.22 14.85
C ASP A 117 -20.65 18.66 14.12
N THR A 118 -19.74 19.35 14.82
CA THR A 118 -18.43 19.73 14.25
C THR A 118 -17.64 18.48 13.84
N TYR A 119 -17.63 17.46 14.70
CA TYR A 119 -16.99 16.17 14.41
C TYR A 119 -17.60 15.52 13.17
N ILE A 120 -18.93 15.43 13.08
CA ILE A 120 -19.68 14.83 11.98
C ILE A 120 -19.35 15.52 10.66
N ASN A 121 -19.35 16.85 10.64
CA ASN A 121 -19.04 17.61 9.42
C ASN A 121 -17.58 17.44 9.00
N ALA A 122 -16.64 17.53 9.95
CA ALA A 122 -15.21 17.36 9.67
C ALA A 122 -14.86 15.95 9.19
N ILE A 123 -15.35 14.91 9.88
CA ILE A 123 -15.10 13.52 9.49
C ILE A 123 -15.80 13.18 8.17
N SER A 124 -16.93 13.82 7.84
CA SER A 124 -17.63 13.62 6.56
C SER A 124 -16.77 14.08 5.37
N VAL A 125 -16.11 15.24 5.48
CA VAL A 125 -15.18 15.73 4.44
C VAL A 125 -14.02 14.76 4.26
N VAL A 126 -13.37 14.36 5.36
CA VAL A 126 -12.24 13.42 5.32
C VAL A 126 -12.66 12.06 4.75
N SER A 127 -13.80 11.52 5.19
CA SER A 127 -14.35 10.25 4.71
C SER A 127 -14.67 10.29 3.22
N CYS A 128 -15.24 11.41 2.74
CA CYS A 128 -15.53 11.61 1.32
C CYS A 128 -14.24 11.64 0.49
N LEU A 129 -13.25 12.45 0.88
CA LEU A 129 -11.97 12.51 0.18
C LEU A 129 -11.24 11.17 0.19
N MET A 130 -11.23 10.46 1.32
CA MET A 130 -10.68 9.11 1.40
C MET A 130 -11.42 8.15 0.45
N MET A 131 -12.76 8.21 0.39
CA MET A 131 -13.58 7.36 -0.45
C MET A 131 -13.32 7.60 -1.94
N ILE A 132 -13.34 8.86 -2.39
CA ILE A 132 -13.13 9.22 -3.80
C ILE A 132 -11.68 9.00 -4.23
N LEU A 133 -10.69 9.11 -3.34
CA LEU A 133 -9.29 8.83 -3.64
C LEU A 133 -8.94 7.36 -3.61
N GLY A 134 -9.84 6.49 -3.15
CA GLY A 134 -9.65 5.05 -3.23
C GLY A 134 -9.34 4.35 -1.90
N PHE A 135 -9.28 5.05 -0.78
CA PHE A 135 -8.83 4.47 0.49
C PHE A 135 -9.86 3.48 1.08
N LYS A 136 -9.41 2.24 1.36
CA LYS A 136 -10.27 1.22 2.00
C LYS A 136 -10.76 1.65 3.38
N GLN A 137 -9.92 2.39 4.11
CA GLN A 137 -10.20 2.85 5.46
C GLN A 137 -11.28 3.96 5.50
N ALA A 138 -11.71 4.49 4.35
CA ALA A 138 -12.81 5.45 4.28
C ALA A 138 -14.10 4.91 4.94
N TRP A 139 -14.35 3.60 4.83
CA TRP A 139 -15.53 2.97 5.42
C TRP A 139 -15.51 2.96 6.94
N ILE A 140 -14.33 2.91 7.57
CA ILE A 140 -14.18 3.04 9.03
C ILE A 140 -14.58 4.45 9.46
N SER A 141 -14.10 5.47 8.73
CA SER A 141 -14.45 6.86 9.00
C SER A 141 -15.96 7.12 8.80
N TRP A 142 -16.58 6.52 7.78
CA TRP A 142 -18.04 6.58 7.57
C TRP A 142 -18.83 5.91 8.70
N ILE A 143 -18.37 4.75 9.21
CA ILE A 143 -18.99 4.11 10.37
C ILE A 143 -18.94 5.06 11.58
N SER A 144 -17.77 5.64 11.86
CA SER A 144 -17.58 6.57 12.96
C SER A 144 -18.49 7.80 12.85
N LYS A 145 -18.58 8.37 11.64
CA LYS A 145 -19.50 9.48 11.32
C LYS A 145 -20.94 9.12 11.64
N ASN A 146 -21.41 7.98 11.14
CA ASN A 146 -22.81 7.63 11.26
C ASN A 146 -23.20 7.27 12.70
N ILE A 147 -22.30 6.65 13.48
CA ILE A 147 -22.51 6.43 14.92
C ILE A 147 -22.63 7.77 15.65
N ALA A 148 -21.71 8.72 15.39
CA ALA A 148 -21.78 10.05 15.99
C ALA A 148 -23.09 10.79 15.62
N ALA A 149 -23.53 10.68 14.35
CA ALA A 149 -24.79 11.25 13.90
C ALA A 149 -26.01 10.60 14.56
N ILE A 150 -26.03 9.28 14.72
CA ILE A 150 -27.10 8.59 15.46
C ILE A 150 -27.16 9.12 16.90
N LEU A 151 -26.03 9.18 17.60
CA LEU A 151 -25.97 9.69 18.98
C LEU A 151 -26.47 11.14 19.09
N LEU A 152 -26.05 12.01 18.16
CA LEU A 152 -26.48 13.40 18.11
C LEU A 152 -28.00 13.50 17.93
N PHE A 153 -28.53 12.85 16.89
CA PHE A 153 -29.93 13.02 16.48
C PHE A 153 -30.91 12.15 17.26
N SER A 154 -30.49 11.10 17.96
CA SER A 154 -31.38 10.25 18.77
C SER A 154 -31.47 10.66 20.25
N GLY A 155 -30.44 11.33 20.80
CA GLY A 155 -30.35 11.59 22.24
C GLY A 155 -30.11 13.05 22.64
N ILE A 156 -29.31 13.79 21.87
CA ILE A 156 -28.81 15.12 22.28
C ILE A 156 -29.61 16.26 21.63
N GLY A 157 -30.00 16.08 20.36
CA GLY A 157 -30.85 17.01 19.60
C GLY A 157 -31.69 16.30 18.58
N PHE A 158 -32.84 15.84 19.02
CA PHE A 158 -33.79 15.21 18.13
C PHE A 158 -34.35 16.24 17.15
N ILE A 159 -33.92 16.14 15.89
CA ILE A 159 -34.33 17.06 14.82
C ILE A 159 -35.35 16.39 13.90
N ASN A 160 -35.05 15.21 13.36
CA ASN A 160 -35.95 14.48 12.46
C ASN A 160 -35.63 12.98 12.42
N VAL A 161 -36.66 12.13 12.51
CA VAL A 161 -36.53 10.66 12.43
C VAL A 161 -35.85 10.21 11.14
N SER A 162 -36.14 10.87 10.02
CA SER A 162 -35.57 10.53 8.71
C SER A 162 -34.03 10.64 8.72
N VAL A 163 -33.46 11.62 9.42
CA VAL A 163 -32.01 11.78 9.54
C VAL A 163 -31.39 10.61 10.32
N ILE A 164 -32.06 10.14 11.38
CA ILE A 164 -31.62 8.98 12.15
C ILE A 164 -31.64 7.72 11.27
N LEU A 165 -32.76 7.47 10.58
CA LEU A 165 -32.93 6.31 9.70
C LEU A 165 -31.90 6.27 8.58
N ILE A 166 -31.62 7.41 7.94
CA ILE A 166 -30.58 7.53 6.90
C ILE A 166 -29.20 7.13 7.45
N ASN A 167 -28.81 7.62 8.63
CA ASN A 167 -27.52 7.29 9.24
C ASN A 167 -27.44 5.83 9.71
N VAL A 168 -28.55 5.22 10.18
CA VAL A 168 -28.62 3.78 10.46
C VAL A 168 -28.40 2.96 9.19
N PHE A 169 -29.12 3.29 8.12
CA PHE A 169 -28.99 2.60 6.84
C PHE A 169 -27.56 2.69 6.29
N TYR A 170 -26.96 3.88 6.32
CA TYR A 170 -25.56 4.05 5.90
C TYR A 170 -24.56 3.36 6.83
N SER A 171 -24.84 3.21 8.12
CA SER A 171 -24.01 2.42 9.03
C SER A 171 -23.99 0.96 8.62
N VAL A 172 -25.16 0.35 8.39
CA VAL A 172 -25.29 -1.06 7.98
C VAL A 172 -24.55 -1.30 6.66
N ILE A 173 -24.75 -0.42 5.67
CA ILE A 173 -24.03 -0.49 4.39
C ILE A 173 -22.51 -0.39 4.61
N SER A 174 -22.05 0.57 5.42
CA SER A 174 -20.62 0.80 5.62
C SER A 174 -19.95 -0.36 6.34
N ILE A 175 -20.62 -0.96 7.34
CA ILE A 175 -20.18 -2.19 8.02
C ILE A 175 -20.12 -3.35 7.03
N TRP A 176 -21.16 -3.54 6.21
CA TRP A 176 -21.19 -4.60 5.20
C TRP A 176 -20.04 -4.46 4.19
N ILE A 177 -19.80 -3.24 3.68
CA ILE A 177 -18.68 -2.96 2.76
C ILE A 177 -17.34 -3.21 3.44
N PHE A 178 -17.16 -2.72 4.67
CA PHE A 178 -15.93 -2.93 5.42
C PHE A 178 -15.65 -4.42 5.62
N TYR A 179 -16.65 -5.19 6.04
CA TYR A 179 -16.55 -6.63 6.21
C TYR A 179 -16.21 -7.36 4.90
N LYS A 180 -16.87 -7.01 3.78
CA LYS A 180 -16.53 -7.56 2.46
C LYS A 180 -15.09 -7.24 2.06
N SER A 181 -14.60 -6.04 2.37
CA SER A 181 -13.23 -5.64 2.08
C SER A 181 -12.15 -6.42 2.85
N LEU A 182 -12.51 -6.99 4.03
CA LEU A 182 -11.62 -7.81 4.87
C LEU A 182 -11.53 -9.27 4.39
N LYS A 183 -12.59 -9.82 3.78
CA LYS A 183 -12.69 -11.24 3.41
C LYS A 183 -12.06 -11.60 2.06
N LEU A 184 -11.56 -10.62 1.33
CA LEU A 184 -11.02 -10.83 -0.01
C LEU A 184 -9.69 -11.61 0.04
N PRO A 185 -9.54 -12.70 -0.74
CA PRO A 185 -8.33 -13.51 -0.74
C PRO A 185 -7.18 -12.67 -1.28
N LYS A 186 -6.20 -12.39 -0.44
CA LYS A 186 -5.00 -11.64 -0.85
C LYS A 186 -4.05 -12.57 -1.60
N PRO A 187 -3.31 -12.11 -2.61
CA PRO A 187 -2.22 -12.89 -3.22
C PRO A 187 -1.18 -13.28 -2.18
N LEU A 188 -0.54 -14.43 -2.37
CA LEU A 188 0.67 -14.77 -1.62
C LEU A 188 1.81 -13.88 -2.14
N ARG A 189 2.55 -13.21 -1.25
CA ARG A 189 3.68 -12.35 -1.63
C ARG A 189 4.99 -13.00 -1.24
N ILE A 190 5.78 -13.37 -2.23
CA ILE A 190 7.06 -14.05 -2.03
C ILE A 190 8.20 -13.26 -2.64
N ALA A 191 9.36 -13.28 -2.01
CA ALA A 191 10.58 -12.70 -2.57
C ALA A 191 11.70 -13.74 -2.62
N PHE A 192 12.48 -13.68 -3.70
CA PHE A 192 13.74 -14.40 -3.83
C PHE A 192 14.89 -13.40 -3.71
N ILE A 193 15.70 -13.58 -2.67
CA ILE A 193 16.86 -12.72 -2.38
C ILE A 193 18.10 -13.60 -2.21
N GLY A 194 19.28 -12.98 -2.17
CA GLY A 194 20.54 -13.71 -2.03
C GLY A 194 21.70 -12.99 -2.71
N PRO A 195 22.94 -13.43 -2.45
CA PRO A 195 24.11 -12.93 -3.15
C PRO A 195 23.97 -13.02 -4.68
N GLY A 196 24.73 -12.20 -5.39
CA GLY A 196 24.84 -12.32 -6.85
C GLY A 196 25.43 -13.68 -7.24
N ALA A 197 24.92 -14.26 -8.34
CA ALA A 197 25.39 -15.51 -8.93
C ALA A 197 25.29 -16.76 -8.04
N THR A 198 24.16 -16.95 -7.34
CA THR A 198 23.89 -18.17 -6.53
C THR A 198 23.08 -19.25 -7.24
N GLY A 199 22.69 -19.04 -8.50
CA GLY A 199 21.73 -19.90 -9.22
C GLY A 199 20.25 -19.50 -9.02
N LYS A 200 19.99 -18.41 -8.28
CA LYS A 200 18.64 -17.85 -8.04
C LYS A 200 17.80 -17.72 -9.32
N THR A 201 18.35 -17.13 -10.39
CA THR A 201 17.62 -16.95 -11.66
C THR A 201 17.18 -18.29 -12.25
N THR A 202 18.06 -19.30 -12.21
CA THR A 202 17.76 -20.65 -12.72
C THR A 202 16.65 -21.30 -11.90
N ILE A 203 16.77 -21.27 -10.57
CA ILE A 203 15.73 -21.78 -9.66
C ILE A 203 14.40 -21.07 -9.92
N LEU A 204 14.42 -19.74 -10.05
CA LEU A 204 13.22 -18.96 -10.32
C LEU A 204 12.56 -19.33 -11.65
N ASN A 205 13.35 -19.53 -12.72
CA ASN A 205 12.81 -19.96 -14.01
C ASN A 205 12.19 -21.36 -13.98
N LEU A 206 12.79 -22.29 -13.23
CA LEU A 206 12.20 -23.63 -13.00
C LEU A 206 10.88 -23.53 -12.24
N ILE A 207 10.81 -22.66 -11.22
CA ILE A 207 9.57 -22.39 -10.49
C ILE A 207 8.51 -21.80 -11.42
N LYS A 208 8.86 -20.81 -12.26
CA LYS A 208 7.93 -20.22 -13.23
C LYS A 208 7.33 -21.29 -14.16
N ALA A 209 8.17 -22.12 -14.75
CA ALA A 209 7.74 -23.19 -15.65
C ALA A 209 6.75 -24.16 -14.96
N GLU A 210 7.01 -24.52 -13.71
CA GLU A 210 6.11 -25.41 -12.96
C GLU A 210 4.79 -24.70 -12.56
N LEU A 211 4.83 -23.41 -12.20
CA LEU A 211 3.62 -22.64 -11.93
C LEU A 211 2.73 -22.55 -13.18
N GLU A 212 3.32 -22.31 -14.35
CA GLU A 212 2.62 -22.25 -15.64
C GLU A 212 2.01 -23.61 -16.01
N LYS A 213 2.78 -24.68 -15.85
CA LYS A 213 2.31 -26.06 -16.07
C LYS A 213 1.09 -26.40 -15.20
N ASN A 214 1.05 -25.91 -13.96
CA ASN A 214 -0.05 -26.13 -13.03
C ASN A 214 -1.16 -25.06 -13.11
N ASN A 215 -1.14 -24.18 -14.13
CA ASN A 215 -2.10 -23.08 -14.29
C ASN A 215 -2.20 -22.13 -13.08
N ILE A 216 -1.14 -22.02 -12.29
CA ILE A 216 -1.09 -21.11 -11.15
C ILE A 216 -0.79 -19.71 -11.67
N LYS A 217 -1.73 -18.79 -11.48
CA LYS A 217 -1.57 -17.40 -11.89
C LYS A 217 -0.60 -16.66 -10.99
N TYR A 218 0.44 -16.07 -11.57
CA TYR A 218 1.42 -15.28 -10.85
C TYR A 218 1.78 -13.97 -11.57
N LYS A 219 2.16 -12.96 -10.79
CA LYS A 219 2.83 -11.76 -11.29
C LYS A 219 4.27 -11.74 -10.80
N LEU A 220 5.20 -11.61 -11.74
CA LEU A 220 6.61 -11.46 -11.44
C LEU A 220 7.05 -10.00 -11.61
N TYR A 221 7.77 -9.51 -10.61
CA TYR A 221 8.57 -8.29 -10.68
C TYR A 221 10.04 -8.72 -10.75
N ASP A 222 10.53 -8.88 -11.97
CA ASP A 222 11.88 -9.36 -12.25
C ASP A 222 12.85 -8.17 -12.31
N GLU A 223 13.93 -8.21 -11.53
CA GLU A 223 15.02 -7.21 -11.55
C GLU A 223 15.54 -6.98 -12.98
N HIS A 224 15.56 -8.03 -13.83
CA HIS A 224 16.05 -7.96 -15.20
C HIS A 224 15.02 -7.47 -16.23
N SER A 225 13.72 -7.67 -15.98
CA SER A 225 12.66 -7.21 -16.90
C SER A 225 12.50 -5.68 -16.92
N TYR A 226 13.08 -4.99 -15.94
CA TYR A 226 13.08 -3.53 -15.81
C TYR A 226 14.43 -2.87 -16.08
N LEU A 227 15.44 -3.65 -16.50
CA LEU A 227 16.70 -3.09 -17.01
C LEU A 227 16.45 -2.44 -18.37
N ASN A 228 15.87 -1.25 -18.35
CA ASN A 228 15.99 -0.25 -19.42
C ASN A 228 17.47 -0.23 -19.86
N PRO A 229 17.81 -0.13 -21.15
CA PRO A 229 19.20 0.06 -21.62
C PRO A 229 20.07 0.96 -20.74
N GLU A 230 19.49 2.03 -20.20
CA GLU A 230 20.10 2.95 -19.23
C GLU A 230 20.62 2.25 -17.95
N LEU A 231 19.86 1.31 -17.38
CA LEU A 231 20.24 0.60 -16.16
C LEU A 231 21.35 -0.42 -16.41
N LYS A 232 21.43 -0.99 -17.62
CA LYS A 232 22.56 -1.83 -18.04
C LYS A 232 23.84 -1.01 -18.15
N LEU A 233 23.78 0.16 -18.79
CA LEU A 233 24.92 1.09 -18.84
C LEU A 233 25.34 1.51 -17.43
N THR A 234 24.38 1.89 -16.60
CA THR A 234 24.63 2.26 -15.20
C THR A 234 25.26 1.12 -14.40
N PHE A 235 24.81 -0.13 -14.62
CA PHE A 235 25.40 -1.30 -13.96
C PHE A 235 26.84 -1.54 -14.41
N ASN A 236 27.12 -1.40 -15.72
CA ASN A 236 28.48 -1.53 -16.25
C ASN A 236 29.41 -0.45 -15.67
N ASP A 237 28.96 0.80 -15.61
CA ASP A 237 29.72 1.90 -15.00
C ASP A 237 29.96 1.65 -13.51
N TYR A 238 28.96 1.12 -12.80
CA TYR A 238 29.08 0.69 -11.42
C TYR A 238 30.10 -0.43 -11.22
N MET A 239 30.14 -1.42 -12.12
CA MET A 239 31.13 -2.49 -12.06
C MET A 239 32.54 -2.02 -12.42
N LYS A 240 32.69 -1.00 -13.30
CA LYS A 240 34.00 -0.43 -13.67
C LYS A 240 34.60 0.45 -12.57
N ASP A 241 33.78 1.22 -11.87
CA ASP A 241 34.23 2.10 -10.79
C ASP A 241 33.18 2.13 -9.69
N MET A 242 33.23 1.10 -8.83
CA MET A 242 32.28 0.94 -7.74
C MET A 242 32.33 2.11 -6.77
N LYS A 243 33.51 2.67 -6.51
CA LYS A 243 33.69 3.76 -5.55
C LYS A 243 33.01 5.05 -6.02
N LYS A 244 33.05 5.35 -7.30
CA LYS A 244 32.39 6.53 -7.87
C LYS A 244 30.88 6.34 -8.05
N ASN A 245 30.47 5.14 -8.47
CA ASN A 245 29.14 4.91 -9.01
C ASN A 245 28.17 4.17 -8.07
N ALA A 246 28.64 3.58 -6.97
CA ALA A 246 27.80 2.79 -6.05
C ALA A 246 26.58 3.55 -5.54
N TYR A 247 26.76 4.82 -5.12
CA TYR A 247 25.65 5.60 -4.58
C TYR A 247 24.55 5.86 -5.63
N HIS A 248 24.95 6.16 -6.87
CA HIS A 248 24.02 6.43 -7.95
C HIS A 248 23.25 5.15 -8.35
N PHE A 249 23.98 4.05 -8.54
CA PHE A 249 23.41 2.76 -8.87
C PHE A 249 22.43 2.28 -7.78
N GLN A 250 22.82 2.35 -6.50
CA GLN A 250 21.97 1.95 -5.39
C GLN A 250 20.67 2.77 -5.33
N LYS A 251 20.73 4.08 -5.63
CA LYS A 251 19.54 4.95 -5.66
C LYS A 251 18.55 4.54 -6.76
N ILE A 252 19.06 4.17 -7.93
CA ILE A 252 18.24 3.71 -9.06
C ILE A 252 17.54 2.38 -8.70
N ILE A 253 18.31 1.38 -8.25
CA ILE A 253 17.78 0.08 -7.84
C ILE A 253 16.73 0.23 -6.74
N PHE A 254 16.99 1.09 -5.75
CA PHE A 254 16.04 1.36 -4.67
C PHE A 254 14.72 1.97 -5.20
N LYS A 255 14.79 2.92 -6.14
CA LYS A 255 13.60 3.55 -6.75
C LYS A 255 12.75 2.52 -7.49
N ASP A 256 13.38 1.60 -8.21
CA ASP A 256 12.70 0.57 -8.98
C ASP A 256 12.03 -0.46 -8.08
N ARG A 257 12.74 -0.95 -7.05
CA ARG A 257 12.16 -1.86 -6.05
C ARG A 257 10.99 -1.22 -5.29
N LYS A 258 11.08 0.09 -5.00
CA LYS A 258 9.97 0.86 -4.41
C LYS A 258 8.76 0.92 -5.35
N LYS A 259 8.98 1.12 -6.65
CA LYS A 259 7.91 1.13 -7.65
C LYS A 259 7.24 -0.25 -7.76
N ALA A 260 8.02 -1.32 -7.84
CA ALA A 260 7.50 -2.69 -7.89
C ALA A 260 6.58 -3.01 -6.69
N GLN A 261 6.96 -2.59 -5.49
CA GLN A 261 6.11 -2.73 -4.30
C GLN A 261 4.79 -1.98 -4.39
N TYR A 262 4.84 -0.74 -4.89
CA TYR A 262 3.63 0.07 -5.09
C TYR A 262 2.70 -0.58 -6.12
N ASP A 263 3.26 -1.00 -7.25
CA ASP A 263 2.51 -1.67 -8.32
C ASP A 263 1.88 -2.98 -7.83
N ALA A 264 2.61 -3.78 -7.02
CA ALA A 264 2.09 -5.00 -6.43
C ALA A 264 0.92 -4.76 -5.46
N GLN A 265 0.99 -3.66 -4.70
CA GLN A 265 -0.12 -3.25 -3.83
C GLN A 265 -1.34 -2.84 -4.65
N VAL A 266 -1.14 -2.03 -5.68
CA VAL A 266 -2.20 -1.60 -6.58
C VAL A 266 -2.85 -2.78 -7.30
N LEU A 267 -2.05 -3.70 -7.85
CA LEU A 267 -2.54 -4.90 -8.54
C LEU A 267 -3.45 -5.73 -7.62
N THR A 268 -2.95 -6.02 -6.40
CA THR A 268 -3.73 -6.71 -5.37
C THR A 268 -5.07 -6.03 -5.15
N MET A 269 -5.13 -4.71 -5.18
CA MET A 269 -6.38 -3.99 -4.89
C MET A 269 -7.34 -3.90 -6.08
N ASN A 270 -6.82 -3.90 -7.31
CA ASN A 270 -7.63 -3.82 -8.52
C ASN A 270 -8.24 -5.17 -8.90
N GLU A 271 -7.45 -6.25 -8.84
CA GLU A 271 -7.94 -7.61 -9.09
C GLU A 271 -9.05 -7.99 -8.10
N LEU A 272 -8.99 -7.48 -6.86
CA LEU A 272 -10.02 -7.68 -5.86
C LEU A 272 -11.36 -6.97 -6.13
N ASN A 273 -11.39 -5.99 -7.03
CA ASN A 273 -12.59 -5.19 -7.31
C ASN A 273 -13.28 -5.56 -8.63
N ASN A 274 -12.58 -6.20 -9.56
CA ASN A 274 -13.06 -6.41 -10.93
C ASN A 274 -13.54 -7.85 -11.21
N ASP A 275 -13.61 -8.75 -10.21
CA ASP A 275 -13.84 -10.19 -10.41
C ASP A 275 -12.90 -10.85 -11.45
N GLU A 276 -11.86 -10.12 -11.90
CA GLU A 276 -10.79 -10.66 -12.73
C GLU A 276 -10.01 -11.67 -11.90
N LYS A 277 -9.71 -12.82 -12.51
CA LYS A 277 -8.98 -13.93 -11.89
C LYS A 277 -7.74 -13.41 -11.13
N ILE A 278 -7.87 -13.32 -9.81
CA ILE A 278 -6.87 -12.85 -8.86
C ILE A 278 -5.55 -13.59 -9.09
N SER A 279 -4.45 -12.86 -9.26
CA SER A 279 -3.12 -13.44 -9.23
C SER A 279 -2.97 -14.16 -7.88
N GLN A 280 -2.78 -15.48 -7.89
CA GLN A 280 -2.64 -16.24 -6.64
C GLN A 280 -1.32 -15.91 -5.95
N LEU A 281 -0.31 -15.51 -6.74
CA LEU A 281 1.06 -15.29 -6.32
C LEU A 281 1.63 -13.98 -6.88
N ILE A 282 2.32 -13.21 -6.04
CA ILE A 282 3.18 -12.10 -6.45
C ILE A 282 4.61 -12.46 -6.06
N ILE A 283 5.49 -12.49 -7.06
CA ILE A 283 6.90 -12.86 -6.92
C ILE A 283 7.78 -11.64 -7.14
N PHE A 284 8.68 -11.39 -6.20
CA PHE A 284 9.73 -10.37 -6.34
C PHE A 284 11.09 -11.05 -6.55
N ASP A 285 11.75 -10.77 -7.67
CA ASP A 285 13.18 -11.08 -7.82
C ASP A 285 13.98 -9.91 -7.23
N ARG A 286 14.48 -10.11 -6.00
CA ARG A 286 14.94 -9.10 -5.06
C ARG A 286 13.85 -8.14 -4.56
N TYR A 287 13.99 -7.76 -3.30
CA TYR A 287 13.04 -6.89 -2.60
C TYR A 287 13.80 -5.79 -1.85
N THR A 288 13.15 -4.69 -1.49
CA THR A 288 13.80 -3.56 -0.81
C THR A 288 14.45 -3.90 0.54
N ILE A 289 14.16 -5.08 1.10
CA ILE A 289 14.89 -5.60 2.28
C ILE A 289 16.38 -5.81 1.95
N ASP A 290 16.69 -6.21 0.71
CA ASP A 290 18.05 -6.45 0.23
C ASP A 290 18.88 -5.15 0.16
N ASP A 291 18.21 -4.01 -0.06
CA ASP A 291 18.87 -2.70 -0.14
C ASP A 291 19.57 -2.31 1.18
N PHE A 292 19.10 -2.81 2.32
CA PHE A 292 19.77 -2.55 3.61
C PHE A 292 21.16 -3.20 3.68
N LEU A 293 21.32 -4.41 3.14
CA LEU A 293 22.59 -5.14 3.16
C LEU A 293 23.61 -4.49 2.23
N TYR A 294 23.26 -4.33 0.96
CA TYR A 294 24.17 -3.81 -0.07
C TYR A 294 24.66 -2.40 0.26
N SER A 295 23.76 -1.55 0.76
CA SER A 295 24.14 -0.18 1.10
C SER A 295 24.97 -0.05 2.37
N ASP A 296 24.70 -0.85 3.41
CA ASP A 296 25.55 -0.86 4.61
C ASP A 296 26.97 -1.32 4.26
N LEU A 297 27.12 -2.27 3.33
CA LEU A 297 28.42 -2.71 2.82
C LEU A 297 29.14 -1.64 2.00
N HIS A 298 28.44 -0.93 1.11
CA HIS A 298 29.04 0.18 0.38
C HIS A 298 29.54 1.30 1.31
N ILE A 299 28.81 1.58 2.39
CA ILE A 299 29.24 2.52 3.43
C ILE A 299 30.47 1.98 4.16
N LYS A 300 30.43 0.72 4.61
CA LYS A 300 31.53 0.06 5.35
C LYS A 300 32.83 0.05 4.55
N LEU A 301 32.75 -0.20 3.25
CA LEU A 301 33.92 -0.29 2.36
C LEU A 301 34.38 1.06 1.81
N GLY A 302 33.75 2.18 2.22
CA GLY A 302 34.16 3.52 1.80
C GLY A 302 33.80 3.87 0.36
N ASN A 303 32.86 3.14 -0.26
CA ASN A 303 32.33 3.48 -1.58
C ASN A 303 31.36 4.67 -1.51
N PHE A 304 30.83 4.96 -0.33
CA PHE A 304 30.03 6.17 -0.10
C PHE A 304 30.89 7.21 0.65
N ASN A 305 30.94 8.43 0.13
CA ASN A 305 31.52 9.54 0.85
C ASN A 305 30.62 9.95 2.05
N LYS A 306 31.15 10.78 2.96
CA LYS A 306 30.42 11.18 4.19
C LYS A 306 29.02 11.75 3.91
N TRP A 307 28.88 12.56 2.86
CA TRP A 307 27.61 13.18 2.48
C TRP A 307 26.62 12.18 1.89
N GLN A 308 27.10 11.26 1.04
CA GLN A 308 26.32 10.14 0.50
C GLN A 308 25.85 9.21 1.62
N THR A 309 26.72 8.90 2.58
CA THR A 309 26.38 8.11 3.78
C THR A 309 25.26 8.76 4.59
N PHE A 310 25.37 10.05 4.88
CA PHE A 310 24.32 10.79 5.60
C PHE A 310 22.98 10.73 4.86
N LYS A 311 22.98 11.08 3.56
CA LYS A 311 21.77 11.00 2.72
C LYS A 311 21.18 9.60 2.68
N TRP A 312 22.02 8.58 2.57
CA TRP A 312 21.57 7.20 2.49
C TRP A 312 20.98 6.70 3.81
N LYS A 313 21.57 7.07 4.96
CA LYS A 313 21.02 6.72 6.28
C LYS A 313 19.62 7.34 6.47
N LEU A 314 19.39 8.57 5.99
CA LEU A 314 18.06 9.17 5.96
C LEU A 314 17.09 8.35 5.08
N ILE A 315 17.52 7.95 3.88
CA ILE A 315 16.73 7.08 2.99
C ILE A 315 16.40 5.75 3.68
N GLN A 316 17.36 5.10 4.34
CA GLN A 316 17.14 3.85 5.08
C GLN A 316 16.08 4.01 6.18
N VAL A 317 16.15 5.09 6.97
CA VAL A 317 15.14 5.38 8.03
C VAL A 317 13.76 5.57 7.43
N LEU A 318 13.63 6.41 6.40
CA LEU A 318 12.35 6.64 5.71
C LEU A 318 11.82 5.35 5.06
N THR A 319 12.71 4.50 4.56
CA THR A 319 12.35 3.19 4.00
C THR A 319 11.81 2.27 5.08
N TRP A 320 12.47 2.20 6.22
CA TRP A 320 12.02 1.40 7.36
C TRP A 320 10.62 1.81 7.80
N ILE A 321 10.39 3.12 7.96
CA ILE A 321 9.08 3.69 8.31
C ILE A 321 8.04 3.32 7.26
N ARG A 322 8.35 3.47 5.98
CA ARG A 322 7.45 3.11 4.89
C ARG A 322 7.10 1.62 4.93
N LEU A 323 8.08 0.73 5.09
CA LEU A 323 7.89 -0.71 5.14
C LEU A 323 7.00 -1.14 6.32
N MET A 324 7.02 -0.41 7.45
CA MET A 324 6.09 -0.65 8.57
C MET A 324 4.62 -0.42 8.18
N GLY A 325 4.35 0.45 7.20
CA GLY A 325 3.00 0.67 6.68
C GLY A 325 2.57 -0.29 5.58
N LEU A 326 3.45 -1.19 5.12
CA LEU A 326 3.13 -2.18 4.10
C LEU A 326 2.80 -3.53 4.74
N GLU A 327 1.97 -4.31 4.06
CA GLU A 327 1.75 -5.71 4.43
C GLU A 327 3.05 -6.50 4.24
N LYS A 328 3.42 -7.28 5.26
CA LYS A 328 4.61 -8.12 5.27
C LYS A 328 4.60 -9.12 4.12
N LEU A 329 5.78 -9.46 3.61
CA LEU A 329 5.94 -10.60 2.71
C LEU A 329 5.53 -11.89 3.44
N ASP A 330 4.84 -12.79 2.76
CA ASP A 330 4.45 -14.07 3.34
C ASP A 330 5.65 -14.97 3.50
N TYR A 331 6.50 -15.03 2.47
CA TYR A 331 7.75 -15.79 2.49
C TYR A 331 8.88 -15.02 1.80
N VAL A 332 10.08 -15.24 2.32
CA VAL A 332 11.33 -14.79 1.69
C VAL A 332 12.25 -16.00 1.55
N PHE A 333 12.60 -16.36 0.33
CA PHE A 333 13.59 -17.40 0.04
C PHE A 333 14.94 -16.75 -0.17
N ILE A 334 15.89 -17.05 0.72
CA ILE A 334 17.26 -16.56 0.68
C ILE A 334 18.09 -17.64 -0.02
N ILE A 335 18.40 -17.44 -1.30
CA ILE A 335 19.17 -18.37 -2.11
C ILE A 335 20.66 -18.08 -1.92
N ASN A 336 21.32 -18.89 -1.09
CA ASN A 336 22.74 -18.81 -0.79
C ASN A 336 23.54 -19.90 -1.51
N ALA A 337 24.85 -19.74 -1.56
CA ALA A 337 25.80 -20.75 -2.01
C ALA A 337 27.15 -20.50 -1.33
N ASN A 338 28.01 -21.51 -1.28
CA ASN A 338 29.40 -21.28 -0.88
C ASN A 338 30.05 -20.28 -1.85
N TYR A 339 30.87 -19.37 -1.31
CA TYR A 339 31.55 -18.35 -2.09
C TYR A 339 32.38 -18.90 -3.26
N GLN A 340 33.04 -20.05 -3.09
CA GLN A 340 33.78 -20.71 -4.18
C GLN A 340 32.86 -21.09 -5.35
N LEU A 341 31.64 -21.55 -5.05
CA LEU A 341 30.63 -21.88 -6.05
C LEU A 341 30.08 -20.60 -6.72
N ILE A 342 29.91 -19.53 -5.95
CA ILE A 342 29.54 -18.21 -6.48
C ILE A 342 30.59 -17.72 -7.48
N GLN A 343 31.89 -17.84 -7.15
CA GLN A 343 32.98 -17.47 -8.06
C GLN A 343 32.92 -18.27 -9.37
N LYS A 344 32.78 -19.61 -9.28
CA LYS A 344 32.61 -20.47 -10.47
C LYS A 344 31.42 -20.01 -11.34
N PHE A 345 30.27 -19.72 -10.72
CA PHE A 345 29.09 -19.26 -11.45
C PHE A 345 29.27 -17.88 -12.09
N ARG A 346 30.06 -16.98 -11.49
CA ARG A 346 30.40 -15.71 -12.10
C ARG A 346 31.35 -15.86 -13.29
N GLN A 347 32.39 -16.67 -13.14
CA GLN A 347 33.34 -16.97 -14.21
C GLN A 347 32.61 -17.52 -15.44
N LYS A 348 31.82 -18.59 -15.24
CA LYS A 348 31.00 -19.19 -16.31
C LYS A 348 30.08 -18.17 -16.98
N ARG A 349 29.40 -17.32 -16.19
CA ARG A 349 28.50 -16.29 -16.76
C ARG A 349 29.22 -15.15 -17.46
N SER A 350 30.44 -14.83 -17.06
CA SER A 350 31.28 -13.84 -17.74
C SER A 350 31.73 -14.35 -19.10
N GLU A 351 32.10 -15.64 -19.17
CA GLU A 351 32.45 -16.32 -20.43
C GLU A 351 31.24 -16.40 -21.39
N GLU A 352 30.03 -16.62 -20.86
CA GLU A 352 28.80 -16.69 -21.66
C GLU A 352 28.25 -15.30 -22.09
N ASN A 353 28.66 -14.18 -21.46
CA ASN A 353 28.14 -12.83 -21.73
C ASN A 353 29.26 -11.76 -21.68
N GLU A 354 30.19 -11.84 -22.63
CA GLU A 354 31.49 -11.15 -22.69
C GLU A 354 31.52 -9.64 -22.33
N SER A 355 30.42 -8.88 -22.43
CA SER A 355 30.44 -7.41 -22.24
C SER A 355 29.75 -6.86 -20.98
N ILE A 356 28.83 -7.58 -20.33
CA ILE A 356 27.98 -7.02 -19.25
C ILE A 356 28.44 -7.46 -17.85
N ARG A 357 29.17 -8.57 -17.72
CA ARG A 357 29.50 -9.18 -16.42
C ARG A 357 30.98 -9.45 -16.17
N SER A 358 31.86 -9.05 -17.08
CA SER A 358 33.31 -9.12 -16.87
C SER A 358 33.75 -8.37 -15.61
N GLY A 359 33.08 -7.26 -15.29
CA GLY A 359 33.31 -6.52 -14.04
C GLY A 359 32.88 -7.25 -12.76
N GLU A 360 32.00 -8.27 -12.82
CA GLU A 360 31.67 -9.10 -11.65
C GLU A 360 32.81 -10.06 -11.28
N VAL A 361 33.75 -10.30 -12.20
CA VAL A 361 34.93 -11.17 -12.04
C VAL A 361 36.21 -10.34 -11.81
N ALA A 362 36.12 -9.00 -11.92
CA ALA A 362 37.25 -8.12 -11.68
C ALA A 362 37.74 -8.24 -10.22
N ILE A 363 39.05 -8.42 -10.05
CA ILE A 363 39.71 -8.57 -8.75
C ILE A 363 39.39 -7.38 -7.82
N GLU A 364 39.24 -6.19 -8.39
CA GLU A 364 38.93 -4.95 -7.66
C GLU A 364 37.56 -5.00 -6.95
N ASN A 365 36.61 -5.78 -7.47
CA ASN A 365 35.26 -5.92 -6.90
C ASN A 365 35.13 -7.15 -5.99
N GLU A 366 36.15 -8.00 -5.95
CA GLU A 366 36.14 -9.29 -5.25
C GLU A 366 35.87 -9.13 -3.75
N ILE A 367 36.54 -8.17 -3.11
CA ILE A 367 36.38 -7.87 -1.68
C ILE A 367 34.92 -7.52 -1.35
N PHE A 368 34.27 -6.70 -2.19
CA PHE A 368 32.89 -6.32 -2.00
C PHE A 368 31.98 -7.55 -2.00
N PHE A 369 32.15 -8.42 -2.98
CA PHE A 369 31.31 -9.60 -3.12
C PHE A 369 31.56 -10.68 -2.05
N GLN A 370 32.80 -10.83 -1.59
CA GLN A 370 33.13 -11.66 -0.44
C GLN A 370 32.40 -11.17 0.81
N GLU A 371 32.43 -9.86 1.07
CA GLU A 371 31.74 -9.26 2.21
C GLU A 371 30.22 -9.37 2.08
N VAL A 372 29.64 -9.23 0.88
CA VAL A 372 28.21 -9.53 0.62
C VAL A 372 27.87 -10.95 1.04
N SER A 373 28.64 -11.94 0.56
CA SER A 373 28.39 -13.35 0.90
C SER A 373 28.48 -13.61 2.40
N LYS A 374 29.44 -12.99 3.09
CA LYS A 374 29.59 -13.11 4.55
C LYS A 374 28.42 -12.46 5.29
N GLU A 375 28.01 -11.24 4.91
CA GLU A 375 26.89 -10.55 5.58
C GLU A 375 25.57 -11.29 5.40
N TYR A 376 25.34 -11.95 4.26
CA TYR A 376 24.15 -12.79 4.07
C TYR A 376 24.09 -13.96 5.07
N ALA A 377 25.23 -14.52 5.45
CA ALA A 377 25.34 -15.62 6.40
C ALA A 377 25.34 -15.19 7.87
N LYS A 378 25.58 -13.90 8.17
CA LYS A 378 25.57 -13.40 9.56
C LYS A 378 24.16 -13.34 10.12
N GLU A 379 23.96 -13.87 11.33
CA GLU A 379 22.67 -13.85 12.03
C GLU A 379 22.29 -12.46 12.58
N GLN A 380 23.27 -11.59 12.80
CA GLN A 380 23.06 -10.28 13.40
C GLN A 380 23.56 -9.15 12.49
N ASN A 381 22.66 -8.64 11.65
CA ASN A 381 22.86 -7.39 10.92
C ASN A 381 21.52 -6.67 10.63
N THR A 382 21.61 -5.45 10.09
CA THR A 382 20.44 -4.62 9.73
C THR A 382 19.48 -5.36 8.81
N TYR A 383 20.02 -6.15 7.88
CA TYR A 383 19.26 -6.95 6.93
C TYR A 383 18.44 -8.06 7.60
N LYS A 384 19.03 -8.86 8.50
CA LYS A 384 18.30 -9.89 9.27
C LYS A 384 17.24 -9.26 10.17
N LYS A 385 17.51 -8.09 10.77
CA LYS A 385 16.49 -7.31 11.50
C LYS A 385 15.33 -6.91 10.58
N ALA A 386 15.63 -6.42 9.38
CA ALA A 386 14.63 -6.07 8.37
C ALA A 386 13.81 -7.28 7.92
N LEU A 387 14.45 -8.44 7.67
CA LEU A 387 13.77 -9.70 7.35
C LEU A 387 12.75 -10.09 8.42
N LYS A 388 13.19 -10.18 9.70
CA LYS A 388 12.32 -10.53 10.82
C LYS A 388 11.16 -9.54 10.99
N LYS A 389 11.41 -8.24 10.72
CA LYS A 389 10.37 -7.21 10.85
C LYS A 389 9.36 -7.23 9.70
N PHE A 390 9.81 -7.41 8.46
CA PHE A 390 9.02 -7.16 7.24
C PHE A 390 8.63 -8.41 6.45
N SER A 391 9.02 -9.59 6.91
CA SER A 391 8.51 -10.89 6.44
C SER A 391 7.77 -11.61 7.56
N LYS A 392 6.82 -12.49 7.21
CA LYS A 392 6.18 -13.42 8.14
C LYS A 392 7.09 -14.61 8.39
N ASN A 393 7.65 -15.16 7.32
CA ASN A 393 8.62 -16.25 7.33
C ASN A 393 9.75 -15.96 6.35
N TYR A 394 10.94 -16.48 6.63
CA TYR A 394 12.03 -16.56 5.68
C TYR A 394 12.72 -17.92 5.80
N LEU A 395 13.25 -18.41 4.69
CA LEU A 395 13.96 -19.69 4.60
C LEU A 395 15.26 -19.49 3.84
N GLU A 396 16.34 -20.03 4.41
CA GLU A 396 17.62 -20.09 3.72
C GLU A 396 17.72 -21.38 2.93
N ILE A 397 18.08 -21.25 1.66
CA ILE A 397 18.24 -22.35 0.74
C ILE A 397 19.67 -22.29 0.26
N TRP A 398 20.46 -23.24 0.75
CA TRP A 398 21.84 -23.43 0.34
C TRP A 398 21.84 -24.22 -0.97
N ASN A 399 22.23 -23.54 -2.04
CA ASN A 399 22.42 -24.15 -3.33
C ASN A 399 23.81 -24.78 -3.39
N GLU A 400 23.84 -25.98 -3.98
CA GLU A 400 25.05 -26.76 -4.21
C GLU A 400 25.22 -26.98 -5.71
N GLU A 401 26.40 -27.43 -6.13
CA GLU A 401 26.71 -27.69 -7.53
C GLU A 401 25.71 -28.72 -8.10
N ASN A 402 25.07 -28.38 -9.22
CA ASN A 402 24.07 -29.18 -9.92
C ASN A 402 22.79 -29.56 -9.13
N LYS A 403 22.47 -28.87 -8.02
CA LYS A 403 21.25 -29.14 -7.22
C LYS A 403 20.11 -28.13 -7.41
N GLN A 404 20.19 -27.24 -8.42
CA GLN A 404 19.20 -26.19 -8.65
C GLN A 404 17.78 -26.75 -8.87
N GLU A 405 17.65 -27.87 -9.59
CA GLU A 405 16.37 -28.52 -9.83
C GLU A 405 15.76 -29.08 -8.54
N GLN A 406 16.57 -29.72 -7.71
CA GLN A 406 16.13 -30.22 -6.41
C GLN A 406 15.65 -29.05 -5.54
N LYS A 407 16.40 -27.95 -5.49
CA LYS A 407 16.01 -26.76 -4.71
C LYS A 407 14.75 -26.09 -5.23
N ALA A 408 14.55 -26.05 -6.55
CA ALA A 408 13.28 -25.59 -7.13
C ALA A 408 12.11 -26.48 -6.69
N LYS A 409 12.25 -27.81 -6.73
CA LYS A 409 11.21 -28.76 -6.27
C LYS A 409 10.87 -28.59 -4.79
N GLU A 410 11.86 -28.42 -3.92
CA GLU A 410 11.67 -28.13 -2.48
C GLU A 410 10.81 -26.86 -2.29
N ILE A 411 11.13 -25.78 -3.01
CA ILE A 411 10.40 -24.50 -2.95
C ILE A 411 8.97 -24.66 -3.47
N ILE A 412 8.78 -25.35 -4.59
CA ILE A 412 7.46 -25.61 -5.18
C ILE A 412 6.59 -26.38 -4.19
N GLN A 413 7.14 -27.39 -3.52
CA GLN A 413 6.41 -28.14 -2.50
C GLN A 413 5.94 -27.26 -1.34
N ILE A 414 6.80 -26.35 -0.88
CA ILE A 414 6.44 -25.35 0.14
C ILE A 414 5.31 -24.45 -0.36
N LEU A 415 5.44 -23.90 -1.58
CA LEU A 415 4.43 -23.03 -2.18
C LEU A 415 3.07 -23.75 -2.32
N ASN A 416 3.07 -24.99 -2.80
CA ASN A 416 1.86 -25.80 -2.94
C ASN A 416 1.18 -26.06 -1.59
N ASN A 417 1.94 -26.36 -0.54
CA ASN A 417 1.40 -26.55 0.81
C ASN A 417 0.74 -25.27 1.34
N ILE A 418 1.35 -24.10 1.10
CA ILE A 418 0.81 -22.81 1.50
C ILE A 418 -0.48 -22.50 0.74
N LEU A 419 -0.48 -22.69 -0.59
CA LEU A 419 -1.65 -22.45 -1.44
C LEU A 419 -2.82 -23.34 -1.03
N LYS A 420 -2.61 -24.65 -0.84
CA LYS A 420 -3.64 -25.60 -0.36
C LYS A 420 -4.20 -25.23 1.01
N THR A 421 -3.35 -24.80 1.94
CA THR A 421 -3.79 -24.39 3.29
C THR A 421 -4.67 -23.14 3.23
N LYS A 422 -4.34 -22.22 2.31
CA LYS A 422 -5.09 -20.98 2.09
C LYS A 422 -6.47 -21.27 1.48
N GLU A 423 -6.53 -22.17 0.48
CA GLU A 423 -7.79 -22.63 -0.11
C GLU A 423 -8.72 -23.28 0.91
N LYS A 424 -8.21 -24.14 1.79
CA LYS A 424 -9.01 -24.76 2.87
C LYS A 424 -9.58 -23.74 3.85
N LYS A 425 -8.81 -22.70 4.21
CA LYS A 425 -9.32 -21.62 5.07
C LYS A 425 -10.39 -20.79 4.37
N THR A 426 -10.23 -20.53 3.07
CA THR A 426 -11.23 -19.82 2.27
C THR A 426 -12.51 -20.66 2.11
N CYS A 427 -12.42 -21.97 1.84
CA CYS A 427 -13.57 -22.88 1.74
C CYS A 427 -14.36 -22.99 3.06
N LYS A 428 -13.68 -23.13 4.21
CA LYS A 428 -14.35 -23.15 5.52
C LYS A 428 -15.12 -21.86 5.83
N LEU A 429 -14.62 -20.71 5.38
CA LEU A 429 -15.27 -19.40 5.54
C LEU A 429 -16.48 -19.21 4.61
N THR A 430 -16.55 -19.96 3.51
CA THR A 430 -17.73 -20.03 2.63
C THR A 430 -18.74 -21.08 3.09
N GLU A 431 -18.30 -22.20 3.66
CA GLU A 431 -19.18 -23.27 4.19
C GLU A 431 -19.88 -22.87 5.50
N THR A 432 -19.35 -21.93 6.28
CA THR A 432 -20.09 -21.31 7.41
C THR A 432 -21.19 -20.33 6.96
N LYS A 433 -21.52 -20.33 5.66
CA LYS A 433 -22.61 -19.57 5.05
C LYS A 433 -23.38 -20.46 4.09
N LEU A 434 -24.24 -21.30 4.66
CA LEU A 434 -25.57 -21.59 4.13
C LEU A 434 -26.56 -21.32 5.25
#